data_AF-A0A3P8KEP7-F1
#
_entry.id   AF-A0A3P8KEP7-F1
#
_cell.length_a   1.000
_cell.length_b   1.000
_cell.length_c   1.000
_cell.angle_alpha   90.00
_cell.angle_beta   90.00
_cell.angle_gamma   90.00
#
_symmetry.space_group_name_H-M   'P 1'
#
loop_
_entity.id
_entity.type
_entity.pdbx_description
1 polymer ?
#
loop_
_entity_poly.entity_id
_entity_poly.type
_entity_poly.pdbx_seq_one_letter_code
_entity_poly.pdbx_strand_id
1 'polypeptide(L)'
;MARGCGDLAHSAYRDLFSTLRAVKNHRLLQNPAGVFPWDRYGTESALQIQWAAKQLQPQRFADIDMLAVTRDFYQRFFDYPLSEAEASRILQALPPQREKEK
;
A
#
# COMPACT_ATOMS: atom_id res chain seq x y z
N MET A 1 -1.74 11.07 -2.85
CA MET A 1 -1.86 11.38 -1.42
C MET A 1 -2.25 10.10 -0.69
N ALA A 2 -1.44 9.70 0.28
CA ALA A 2 -1.65 8.53 1.15
C ALA A 2 -2.94 8.72 1.98
N ARG A 3 -4.05 8.09 1.59
CA ARG A 3 -5.34 8.24 2.27
C ARG A 3 -5.37 7.32 3.50
N GLY A 4 -5.13 7.88 4.67
CA GLY A 4 -5.21 7.17 5.96
C GLY A 4 -4.33 7.73 7.07
N CYS A 5 -3.29 8.50 6.73
CA CYS A 5 -2.36 9.11 7.70
C CYS A 5 -2.59 10.61 7.92
N GLY A 6 -3.79 11.11 7.59
CA GLY A 6 -4.05 12.53 7.43
C GLY A 6 -3.46 13.08 6.13
N ASP A 7 -3.71 14.36 5.87
CA ASP A 7 -3.18 15.07 4.72
C ASP A 7 -1.96 15.89 5.17
N LEU A 8 -0.83 15.76 4.48
CA LEU A 8 0.36 16.57 4.75
C LEU A 8 0.07 18.07 4.66
N ALA A 9 -0.88 18.48 3.83
CA ALA A 9 -1.32 19.86 3.81
C ALA A 9 -1.90 20.25 5.18
N HIS A 10 -2.63 19.38 5.87
CA HIS A 10 -3.23 19.71 7.16
C HIS A 10 -2.31 19.44 8.36
N SER A 11 -1.02 19.12 8.12
CA SER A 11 -0.04 18.86 9.18
C SER A 11 0.53 20.14 9.80
N ALA A 12 0.73 20.15 11.13
CA ALA A 12 1.49 21.20 11.83
C ALA A 12 2.94 21.33 11.33
N TYR A 13 3.46 20.32 10.61
CA TYR A 13 4.80 20.29 10.03
C TYR A 13 4.81 20.53 8.51
N ARG A 14 3.71 21.04 7.92
CA ARG A 14 3.61 21.30 6.48
C ARG A 14 4.84 22.03 5.95
N ASP A 15 5.20 23.16 6.57
CA ASP A 15 6.27 24.02 6.08
C ASP A 15 7.63 23.31 6.15
N LEU A 16 7.88 22.59 7.24
CA LEU A 16 9.09 21.77 7.39
C LEU A 16 9.21 20.75 6.25
N PHE A 17 8.14 19.99 5.98
CA PHE A 17 8.15 18.94 4.96
C PHE A 17 8.11 19.48 3.53
N SER A 18 7.57 20.67 3.30
CA SER A 18 7.49 21.30 1.96
C SER A 18 8.85 21.42 1.26
N THR A 19 9.94 21.46 2.04
CA THR A 19 11.31 21.59 1.54
C THR A 19 11.87 20.29 0.95
N LEU A 20 11.32 19.13 1.34
CA LEU A 20 11.81 17.80 0.96
C LEU A 20 11.57 17.49 -0.51
N ARG A 21 12.55 16.88 -1.17
CA ARG A 21 12.46 16.43 -2.57
C ARG A 21 11.31 15.45 -2.80
N ALA A 22 11.06 14.55 -1.86
CA ALA A 22 9.97 13.58 -1.97
C ALA A 22 8.59 14.25 -2.02
N VAL A 23 8.40 15.33 -1.25
CA VAL A 23 7.16 16.12 -1.24
C VAL A 23 7.03 16.90 -2.54
N LYS A 24 8.08 17.62 -2.95
CA LYS A 24 8.11 18.42 -4.19
C LYS A 24 7.87 17.57 -5.45
N ASN A 25 8.38 16.34 -5.46
CA ASN A 25 8.26 15.42 -6.60
C ASN A 25 7.04 14.49 -6.49
N HIS A 26 6.14 14.72 -5.54
CA HIS A 26 4.97 13.88 -5.28
C HIS A 26 5.29 12.37 -5.08
N ARG A 27 6.50 12.04 -4.60
CA ARG A 27 6.95 10.67 -4.33
C ARG A 27 6.71 10.29 -2.88
N LEU A 28 5.46 10.44 -2.44
CA LEU A 28 5.01 10.06 -1.11
C LEU A 28 4.26 8.74 -1.21
N LEU A 29 4.78 7.73 -0.52
CA LEU A 29 4.28 6.36 -0.58
C LEU A 29 3.66 6.00 0.77
N GLN A 30 2.47 5.42 0.72
CA GLN A 30 1.83 4.79 1.88
C GLN A 30 2.09 3.30 1.80
N ASN A 31 2.48 2.69 2.92
CA ASN A 31 2.50 1.24 2.97
C ASN A 31 1.07 0.69 2.79
N PRO A 32 0.89 -0.36 1.96
CA PRO A 32 -0.34 -1.10 1.92
C PRO A 32 -0.67 -1.70 3.29
N ALA A 33 -1.97 -1.93 3.51
CA ALA A 33 -2.45 -2.65 4.68
C ALA A 33 -3.63 -3.51 4.25
N GLY A 34 -3.54 -4.80 4.54
CA GLY A 34 -4.60 -5.77 4.34
C GLY A 34 -5.31 -6.04 5.66
N VAL A 35 -5.31 -7.31 6.08
CA VAL A 35 -5.77 -7.68 7.43
C VAL A 35 -4.77 -7.19 8.47
N PHE A 36 -3.49 -7.08 8.09
CA PHE A 36 -2.42 -6.50 8.91
C PHE A 36 -1.66 -5.41 8.15
N PRO A 37 -1.07 -4.41 8.84
CA PRO A 37 -0.13 -3.48 8.20
C PRO A 37 1.11 -4.23 7.68
N TRP A 38 1.54 -3.94 6.45
CA TRP A 38 2.67 -4.64 5.84
C TRP A 38 4.04 -4.23 6.43
N ASP A 39 4.10 -3.10 7.13
CA ASP A 39 5.33 -2.52 7.67
C ASP A 39 5.61 -2.85 9.14
N ARG A 40 4.80 -3.74 9.73
CA ARG A 40 4.98 -4.24 11.09
C ARG A 40 5.15 -5.75 11.11
N TYR A 41 5.55 -6.28 12.26
CA TYR A 41 5.56 -7.72 12.51
C TYR A 41 4.14 -8.28 12.33
N GLY A 42 3.97 -9.08 11.28
CA GLY A 42 2.70 -9.64 10.88
C GLY A 42 2.88 -10.59 9.70
N THR A 43 1.86 -11.41 9.46
CA THR A 43 1.86 -12.40 8.38
C THR A 43 2.07 -11.75 7.01
N GLU A 44 1.49 -10.57 6.79
CA GLU A 44 1.57 -9.84 5.52
C GLU A 44 2.90 -9.10 5.28
N SER A 45 3.83 -9.09 6.26
CA SER A 45 5.13 -8.41 6.10
C SER A 45 5.97 -8.94 4.93
N ALA A 46 5.76 -10.20 4.51
CA ALA A 46 6.40 -10.81 3.35
C ALA A 46 6.07 -10.09 2.02
N LEU A 47 4.93 -9.41 1.93
CA LEU A 47 4.52 -8.63 0.75
C LEU A 47 5.25 -7.28 0.66
N GLN A 48 5.72 -6.75 1.79
CA GLN A 48 6.28 -5.41 1.89
C GLN A 48 7.55 -5.23 1.07
N ILE A 49 8.48 -6.19 1.14
CA ILE A 49 9.80 -6.06 0.51
C ILE A 49 9.65 -6.00 -1.01
N GLN A 50 8.80 -6.85 -1.59
CA GLN A 50 8.53 -6.86 -3.03
C GLN A 50 7.85 -5.57 -3.49
N TRP A 51 6.86 -5.10 -2.72
CA TRP A 51 6.21 -3.82 -2.99
C TRP A 51 7.21 -2.66 -2.94
N ALA A 52 8.01 -2.56 -1.88
CA ALA A 52 8.99 -1.50 -1.70
C ALA A 52 10.05 -1.51 -2.82
N ALA A 53 10.52 -2.70 -3.21
CA ALA A 53 11.43 -2.88 -4.33
C ALA A 53 10.86 -2.28 -5.63
N LYS A 54 9.60 -2.61 -5.96
CA LYS A 54 8.92 -2.07 -7.16
C LYS A 54 8.71 -0.55 -7.08
N GLN A 55 8.36 -0.01 -5.92
CA GLN A 55 8.17 1.45 -5.76
C GLN A 55 9.49 2.23 -5.86
N LEU A 56 10.58 1.67 -5.35
CA LEU A 56 11.89 2.34 -5.31
C LEU A 56 12.66 2.19 -6.63
N GLN A 57 12.52 1.06 -7.32
CA GLN A 57 13.29 0.70 -8.50
C GLN A 57 12.40 0.05 -9.59
N PRO A 58 11.37 0.75 -10.12
CA PRO A 58 10.35 0.15 -10.98
C PRO A 58 10.90 -0.46 -12.27
N GLN A 59 12.01 0.05 -12.80
CA GLN A 59 12.66 -0.50 -14.00
C GLN A 59 13.35 -1.84 -13.72
N ARG A 60 13.90 -2.02 -12.52
CA ARG A 60 14.60 -3.26 -12.14
C ARG A 60 13.64 -4.38 -11.75
N PHE A 61 12.43 -4.02 -11.31
CA PHE A 61 11.40 -4.92 -10.83
C PHE A 61 10.10 -4.76 -11.64
N ALA A 62 10.24 -4.54 -12.95
CA ALA A 62 9.11 -4.33 -13.86
C ALA A 62 8.25 -5.59 -14.03
N ASP A 63 8.86 -6.76 -13.82
CA ASP A 63 8.30 -8.11 -13.89
C ASP A 63 7.42 -8.48 -12.68
N ILE A 64 7.60 -7.82 -11.53
CA ILE A 64 6.79 -8.11 -10.33
C ILE A 64 5.37 -7.57 -10.54
N ASP A 65 4.38 -8.45 -10.65
CA ASP A 65 2.97 -8.06 -10.57
C ASP A 65 2.48 -8.11 -9.11
N MET A 66 2.45 -6.96 -8.44
CA MET A 66 1.99 -6.87 -7.06
C MET A 66 0.52 -7.26 -6.88
N LEU A 67 -0.33 -7.14 -7.91
CA LEU A 67 -1.72 -7.58 -7.83
C LEU A 67 -1.78 -9.11 -7.74
N ALA A 68 -1.06 -9.80 -8.65
CA ALA A 68 -0.97 -11.25 -8.66
C ALA A 68 -0.32 -11.78 -7.37
N VAL A 69 0.80 -11.19 -6.95
CA VAL A 69 1.52 -11.57 -5.71
C VAL A 69 0.62 -11.45 -4.49
N THR A 70 -0.15 -10.35 -4.37
CA THR A 70 -1.05 -10.16 -3.23
C THR A 70 -2.18 -11.19 -3.23
N ARG A 71 -2.80 -11.44 -4.39
CA ARG A 71 -3.88 -12.43 -4.52
C ARG A 71 -3.40 -13.85 -4.20
N ASP A 72 -2.23 -14.24 -4.71
CA ASP A 72 -1.62 -15.54 -4.45
C ASP A 72 -1.32 -15.73 -2.96
N PHE A 73 -0.78 -14.69 -2.30
CA PHE A 73 -0.52 -14.72 -0.87
C PHE A 73 -1.79 -14.98 -0.06
N TYR A 74 -2.87 -14.25 -0.35
CA TYR A 74 -4.16 -14.42 0.35
C TYR A 74 -4.76 -15.80 0.12
N GLN A 75 -4.70 -16.32 -1.10
CA GLN A 75 -5.18 -17.66 -1.40
C GLN A 75 -4.35 -18.71 -0.63
N ARG A 76 -3.03 -18.58 -0.64
CA ARG A 76 -2.12 -19.59 -0.09
C ARG A 76 -2.13 -19.65 1.44
N PHE A 77 -2.17 -18.49 2.10
CA PHE A 77 -1.98 -18.42 3.55
C PHE A 77 -3.27 -18.18 4.33
N PHE A 78 -4.30 -17.63 3.69
CA PHE A 78 -5.60 -17.36 4.35
C PHE A 78 -6.77 -18.14 3.72
N ASP A 79 -6.53 -18.94 2.68
CA ASP A 79 -7.58 -19.62 1.91
C ASP A 79 -8.70 -18.66 1.44
N TYR A 80 -8.32 -17.41 1.17
CA TYR A 80 -9.25 -16.36 0.77
C TYR A 80 -9.02 -15.97 -0.69
N PRO A 81 -10.00 -16.21 -1.59
CA PRO A 81 -9.90 -15.84 -3.00
C PRO A 81 -10.12 -14.34 -3.16
N LEU A 82 -9.12 -13.55 -2.79
CA LEU A 82 -9.13 -12.09 -2.85
C LEU A 82 -9.45 -11.63 -4.28
N SER A 83 -10.47 -10.79 -4.47
CA SER A 83 -10.81 -10.21 -5.77
C SER A 83 -9.78 -9.17 -6.21
N GLU A 84 -9.75 -8.87 -7.52
CA GLU A 84 -8.86 -7.83 -8.06
C GLU A 84 -9.17 -6.45 -7.48
N ALA A 85 -10.46 -6.16 -7.25
CA ALA A 85 -10.90 -4.92 -6.63
C ALA A 85 -10.40 -4.81 -5.18
N GLU A 86 -10.52 -5.87 -4.38
CA GLU A 86 -10.01 -5.87 -3.00
C GLU A 86 -8.48 -5.76 -2.95
N ALA A 87 -7.76 -6.53 -3.76
CA ALA A 87 -6.30 -6.46 -3.86
C ALA A 87 -5.83 -5.06 -4.27
N SER A 88 -6.48 -4.45 -5.26
CA SER A 88 -6.19 -3.08 -5.69
C SER A 88 -6.41 -2.06 -4.58
N ARG A 89 -7.44 -2.23 -3.74
CA ARG A 89 -7.69 -1.36 -2.59
C ARG A 89 -6.59 -1.50 -1.54
N ILE A 90 -6.18 -2.73 -1.22
CA ILE A 90 -5.07 -3.00 -0.29
C ILE A 90 -3.80 -2.29 -0.76
N LEU A 91 -3.41 -2.48 -2.03
CA LEU A 91 -2.21 -1.87 -2.63
C LEU A 91 -2.26 -0.34 -2.68
N GLN A 92 -3.46 0.24 -2.72
CA GLN A 92 -3.70 1.68 -2.66
C GLN A 92 -3.87 2.19 -1.22
N ALA A 93 -3.73 1.32 -0.21
CA ALA A 93 -3.97 1.60 1.20
C ALA A 93 -5.36 2.21 1.46
N LEU A 94 -6.37 1.77 0.70
CA LEU A 94 -7.76 2.18 0.87
C LEU A 94 -8.47 1.29 1.89
N PRO A 95 -9.42 1.84 2.68
CA PRO A 95 -10.22 1.03 3.60
C PRO A 95 -11.03 -0.03 2.83
N PRO A 96 -11.46 -1.11 3.50
CA PRO A 96 -12.36 -2.08 2.89
C PRO A 96 -13.62 -1.39 2.38
N GLN A 97 -14.19 -1.94 1.32
CA GLN A 97 -15.45 -1.43 0.80
C GLN A 97 -16.53 -1.71 1.84
N ARG A 98 -17.24 -0.67 2.29
CA ARG A 98 -18.42 -0.88 3.14
C ARG A 98 -19.45 -1.64 2.32
N GLU A 99 -19.95 -2.74 2.85
CA GLU A 99 -21.16 -3.36 2.32
C GLU A 99 -22.27 -2.31 2.38
N LYS A 100 -23.09 -2.23 1.34
CA LYS A 100 -24.33 -1.47 1.43
C LYS A 100 -25.17 -2.18 2.49
N GLU A 101 -25.44 -1.51 3.60
CA GLU A 101 -26.41 -1.97 4.59
C GLU A 101 -27.68 -2.39 3.84
N LYS A 102 -28.10 -3.65 4.05
CA LYS A 102 -29.39 -4.15 3.56
C LYS A 102 -30.53 -3.55 4.36
#